data_AF-T0ZIF0-F1
#
_entry.id   AF-T0ZIF0-F1
#
_cell.length_a   1.000
_cell.length_b   1.000
_cell.length_c   1.000
_cell.angle_alpha   90.00
_cell.angle_beta   90.00
_cell.angle_gamma   90.00
#
_symmetry.space_group_name_H-M   'P 1'
#
loop_
_entity.id
_entity.type
_entity.pdbx_description
1 polymer ?
#
loop_
_entity_poly.entity_id
_entity_poly.type
_entity_poly.pdbx_seq_one_letter_code
_entity_poly.pdbx_strand_id
1 'polypeptide(L)'
;LDTAGALSPIKGAGTTFKPLLWSSKDAEVVSRRSVAGTFDPSGLLTGFKPTGKHYVFAASVTGKVKTAFPDGPPKGVKLPPGTNVLKASVKPLHLIVFADSDMLADFLWVHHLNLFGQPLGPGMGGQRRRGAERARQHGRER
;
A
#
# COMPACT_ATOMS: atom_id res chain seq x y z
N LEU A 1 -13.18 -9.64 -4.88
CA LEU A 1 -12.08 -9.36 -3.94
C LEU A 1 -11.12 -8.45 -4.67
N ASP A 2 -11.14 -7.18 -4.30
CA ASP A 2 -10.24 -6.18 -4.87
C ASP A 2 -9.02 -6.09 -3.96
N THR A 3 -7.84 -6.22 -4.54
CA THR A 3 -6.56 -6.23 -3.82
C THR A 3 -5.64 -5.20 -4.46
N ALA A 4 -5.01 -4.37 -3.64
CA ALA A 4 -4.05 -3.40 -4.13
C ALA A 4 -2.84 -4.08 -4.80
N GLY A 5 -2.33 -3.46 -5.86
CA GLY A 5 -1.08 -3.89 -6.49
C GLY A 5 0.16 -3.52 -5.68
N ALA A 6 1.31 -4.09 -6.05
CA ALA A 6 2.62 -3.72 -5.53
C ALA A 6 3.49 -3.09 -6.63
N LEU A 7 4.19 -2.02 -6.27
CA LEU A 7 5.03 -1.22 -7.15
C LEU A 7 6.50 -1.42 -6.80
N SER A 8 7.34 -1.49 -7.82
CA SER A 8 8.79 -1.58 -7.65
C SER A 8 9.51 -0.76 -8.73
N PRO A 9 10.61 -0.07 -8.40
CA PRO A 9 11.42 0.59 -9.41
C PRO A 9 12.09 -0.43 -10.32
N ILE A 10 12.26 -0.06 -11.59
CA ILE A 10 13.02 -0.85 -12.56
C ILE A 10 14.50 -0.48 -12.43
N LYS A 11 15.38 -1.48 -12.34
CA LYS A 11 16.83 -1.27 -12.27
C LYS A 11 17.30 -0.50 -13.51
N GLY A 12 18.07 0.57 -13.30
CA GLY A 12 18.61 1.40 -14.38
C GLY A 12 17.62 2.41 -14.98
N ALA A 13 16.44 2.59 -14.38
CA ALA A 13 15.53 3.66 -14.79
C ALA A 13 16.18 5.05 -14.57
N GLY A 14 16.02 5.95 -15.54
CA GLY A 14 16.46 7.36 -15.43
C GLY A 14 15.58 8.23 -14.54
N THR A 15 14.69 7.60 -13.77
CA THR A 15 13.71 8.24 -12.89
C THR A 15 13.94 7.82 -11.44
N THR A 16 13.78 8.75 -10.51
CA THR A 16 13.76 8.50 -9.08
C THR A 16 12.40 7.99 -8.65
N PHE A 17 12.39 6.87 -7.91
CA PHE A 17 11.19 6.29 -7.31
C PHE A 17 11.22 6.53 -5.80
N LYS A 18 10.27 7.31 -5.28
CA LYS A 18 10.11 7.60 -3.85
C LYS A 18 8.82 6.96 -3.35
N PRO A 19 8.90 5.91 -2.51
CA PRO A 19 7.72 5.35 -1.86
C PRO A 19 6.98 6.40 -1.04
N LEU A 20 5.65 6.40 -1.12
CA LEU A 20 4.76 7.25 -0.32
C LEU A 20 3.94 6.42 0.66
N LEU A 21 3.40 5.29 0.21
CA LEU A 21 2.65 4.35 1.03
C LEU A 21 3.12 2.92 0.78
N TRP A 22 3.21 2.14 1.84
CA TRP A 22 3.66 0.75 1.80
C TRP A 22 2.97 -0.09 2.89
N SER A 23 2.95 -1.40 2.68
CA SER A 23 2.34 -2.37 3.60
C SER A 23 3.12 -2.48 4.91
N SER A 24 2.57 -3.12 5.93
CA SER A 24 3.39 -3.65 7.03
C SER A 24 4.32 -4.77 6.53
N LYS A 25 5.14 -5.33 7.42
CA LYS A 25 5.96 -6.52 7.14
C LYS A 25 5.13 -7.82 7.11
N ASP A 26 3.92 -7.77 7.65
CA ASP A 26 2.95 -8.87 7.65
C ASP A 26 2.11 -8.81 6.37
N ALA A 27 2.79 -8.93 5.24
CA ALA A 27 2.20 -8.82 3.92
C ALA A 27 2.79 -9.85 2.96
N GLU A 28 2.03 -10.19 1.94
CA GLU A 28 2.40 -11.12 0.87
C GLU A 28 1.84 -10.63 -0.46
N VAL A 29 2.60 -10.81 -1.54
CA VAL A 29 2.10 -10.60 -2.90
C VAL A 29 1.54 -11.91 -3.42
N VAL A 30 0.24 -11.92 -3.70
CA VAL A 30 -0.46 -13.09 -4.23
C VAL A 30 -0.67 -12.97 -5.73
N SER A 31 -0.77 -14.11 -6.42
CA SER A 31 -1.07 -14.10 -7.86
C SER A 31 -2.52 -13.70 -8.10
N ARG A 32 -2.79 -12.95 -9.18
CA ARG A 32 -4.17 -12.60 -9.58
C ARG A 32 -5.08 -13.83 -9.73
N ARG A 33 -4.52 -14.95 -10.20
CA ARG A 33 -5.26 -16.22 -10.36
C ARG A 33 -5.72 -16.80 -9.01
N SER A 34 -4.92 -16.63 -7.95
CA SER A 34 -5.25 -17.12 -6.61
C SER A 34 -6.40 -16.34 -5.95
N VAL A 35 -6.57 -15.07 -6.35
CA VAL A 35 -7.64 -14.20 -5.87
C VAL A 35 -8.91 -14.35 -6.73
N ALA A 36 -8.75 -14.61 -8.03
CA ALA A 36 -9.86 -14.78 -8.96
C ALA A 36 -10.68 -16.05 -8.64
N GLY A 37 -11.98 -15.87 -8.37
CA GLY A 37 -12.91 -16.97 -8.06
C GLY A 37 -12.98 -17.36 -6.59
N THR A 38 -12.15 -16.76 -5.73
CA THR A 38 -12.25 -16.92 -4.28
C THR A 38 -13.33 -15.98 -3.74
N PHE A 39 -14.49 -16.52 -3.38
CA PHE A 39 -15.58 -15.77 -2.74
C PHE A 39 -15.46 -15.73 -1.22
N ASP A 40 -14.65 -16.62 -0.62
CA ASP A 40 -14.36 -16.66 0.81
C ASP A 40 -12.98 -16.04 1.10
N PRO A 41 -12.90 -14.83 1.69
CA PRO A 41 -11.65 -14.18 2.06
C PRO A 41 -10.79 -15.03 3.02
N SER A 42 -11.42 -15.88 3.83
CA SER A 42 -10.72 -16.75 4.79
C SER A 42 -9.80 -17.74 4.08
N GLY A 43 -10.18 -18.15 2.87
CA GLY A 43 -9.35 -18.99 2.00
C GLY A 43 -8.01 -18.35 1.64
N LEU A 44 -7.93 -17.01 1.56
CA LEU A 44 -6.67 -16.30 1.27
C LEU A 44 -5.68 -16.36 2.43
N LEU A 45 -6.17 -16.53 3.67
CA LEU A 45 -5.30 -16.74 4.83
C LEU A 45 -4.71 -18.15 4.86
N THR A 46 -5.33 -19.09 4.13
CA THR A 46 -4.83 -20.46 4.05
C THR A 46 -3.53 -20.49 3.24
N GLY A 47 -2.41 -20.66 3.94
CA GLY A 47 -1.09 -20.64 3.32
C GLY A 47 -0.47 -19.24 3.20
N PHE A 48 -1.10 -18.21 3.76
CA PHE A 48 -0.50 -16.87 3.88
C PHE A 48 0.83 -16.96 4.62
N LYS A 49 1.88 -16.39 4.02
CA LYS A 49 3.22 -16.34 4.59
C LYS A 49 3.73 -14.91 4.52
N PRO A 50 3.81 -14.20 5.67
CA PRO A 50 4.34 -12.86 5.69
C PRO A 50 5.79 -12.90 5.21
N THR A 51 6.14 -12.04 4.25
CA THR A 51 7.47 -12.07 3.66
C THR A 51 8.49 -11.25 4.45
N GLY A 52 8.05 -10.54 5.49
CA GLY A 52 8.89 -9.61 6.26
C GLY A 52 9.27 -8.34 5.50
N LYS A 53 8.67 -8.09 4.33
CA LYS A 53 9.00 -6.98 3.42
C LYS A 53 7.86 -5.98 3.36
N HIS A 54 8.22 -4.72 3.13
CA HIS A 54 7.26 -3.68 2.79
C HIS A 54 7.01 -3.68 1.29
N TYR A 55 5.75 -3.71 0.89
CA TYR A 55 5.32 -3.60 -0.49
C TYR A 55 4.75 -2.20 -0.74
N VAL A 56 5.31 -1.48 -1.69
CA VAL A 56 4.90 -0.12 -2.02
C VAL A 56 3.64 -0.17 -2.87
N PHE A 57 2.59 0.57 -2.50
CA PHE A 57 1.36 0.67 -3.29
C PHE A 57 1.01 2.12 -3.64
N ALA A 58 1.79 3.09 -3.17
CA ALA A 58 1.80 4.45 -3.73
C ALA A 58 3.22 5.02 -3.78
N ALA A 59 3.58 5.70 -4.87
CA ALA A 59 4.91 6.27 -5.07
C ALA A 59 4.90 7.57 -5.87
N SER A 60 5.85 8.45 -5.56
CA SER A 60 6.22 9.58 -6.40
C SER A 60 7.36 9.17 -7.32
N VAL A 61 7.18 9.38 -8.62
CA VAL A 61 8.17 9.11 -9.66
C VAL A 61 8.53 10.42 -10.35
N THR A 62 9.82 10.72 -10.41
CA THR A 62 10.31 11.94 -11.06
C THR A 62 11.57 11.71 -11.89
N GLY A 63 11.73 12.46 -12.97
CA GLY A 63 12.92 12.39 -13.83
C GLY A 63 12.60 12.61 -15.30
N LYS A 64 13.64 12.54 -16.15
CA LYS A 64 13.46 12.61 -17.61
C LYS A 64 12.95 11.28 -18.13
N VAL A 65 11.88 11.32 -18.93
CA VAL A 65 11.26 10.12 -19.52
C VAL A 65 11.34 10.15 -21.04
N LYS A 66 11.39 8.97 -21.64
CA LYS A 66 11.33 8.78 -23.10
C LYS A 66 9.88 8.49 -23.52
N THR A 67 9.55 8.80 -24.76
CA THR A 67 8.23 8.47 -25.32
C THR A 67 8.00 6.95 -25.33
N ALA A 68 6.75 6.54 -25.09
CA ALA A 68 6.29 5.17 -25.30
C ALA A 68 6.07 4.83 -26.79
N PHE A 69 6.15 5.84 -27.66
CA PHE A 69 5.93 5.75 -29.10
C PHE A 69 7.20 6.19 -29.85
N PRO A 70 8.31 5.42 -29.77
CA PRO A 70 9.59 5.81 -30.38
C PRO A 70 9.50 5.90 -31.91
N ASP A 71 8.68 5.06 -32.52
CA ASP A 71 8.45 5.00 -33.97
C ASP A 71 7.31 5.93 -34.44
N GLY A 72 6.81 6.78 -33.55
CA GLY A 72 5.67 7.65 -33.82
C GLY A 72 4.33 6.99 -33.52
N PRO A 73 3.21 7.61 -33.96
CA PRO A 73 1.87 7.18 -33.62
C PRO A 73 1.57 5.72 -34.05
N PRO A 74 0.70 5.01 -33.30
CA PRO A 74 0.20 3.72 -33.74
C PRO A 74 -0.43 3.78 -35.14
N LYS A 75 -0.41 2.65 -35.86
CA LYS A 75 -1.02 2.54 -37.19
C LYS A 75 -2.48 3.01 -37.14
N GLY A 76 -2.87 3.85 -38.10
CA GLY A 76 -4.23 4.40 -38.21
C GLY A 76 -4.45 5.71 -37.45
N VAL A 77 -3.50 6.16 -36.62
CA VAL A 77 -3.60 7.45 -35.93
C VAL A 77 -3.00 8.56 -36.79
N LYS A 78 -3.84 9.45 -37.34
CA LYS A 78 -3.40 10.69 -38.00
C LYS A 78 -3.30 11.80 -36.96
N LEU A 79 -2.12 12.38 -36.83
CA LEU A 79 -1.92 13.57 -35.99
C LEU A 79 -2.39 14.83 -36.72
N PRO A 80 -2.88 15.85 -36.01
CA PRO A 80 -3.13 17.17 -36.58
C PRO A 80 -1.87 17.73 -37.27
N PRO A 81 -2.00 18.44 -38.41
CA PRO A 81 -0.87 19.11 -39.07
C PRO A 81 -0.12 20.02 -38.09
N GLY A 82 1.22 19.99 -38.14
CA GLY A 82 2.08 20.79 -37.26
C GLY A 82 2.29 20.21 -35.85
N THR A 83 1.77 19.02 -35.55
CA THR A 83 2.02 18.36 -34.25
C THR A 83 3.47 17.92 -34.12
N ASN A 84 4.19 18.49 -33.14
CA ASN A 84 5.54 18.03 -32.79
C ASN A 84 5.48 16.82 -31.85
N VAL A 85 5.91 15.65 -32.32
CA VAL A 85 5.96 14.42 -31.51
C VAL A 85 7.22 14.42 -30.65
N LEU A 86 7.03 14.56 -29.34
CA LEU A 86 8.14 14.56 -28.39
C LEU A 86 8.74 13.15 -28.23
N LYS A 87 10.05 13.02 -28.46
CA LYS A 87 10.80 11.78 -28.19
C LYS A 87 11.19 11.62 -26.72
N ALA A 88 11.22 12.72 -25.97
CA ALA A 88 11.51 12.75 -24.54
C ALA A 88 10.81 13.93 -23.88
N SER A 89 10.66 13.86 -22.56
CA SER A 89 10.08 14.95 -21.76
C SER A 89 10.96 16.20 -21.79
N VAL A 90 10.37 17.37 -22.08
CA VAL A 90 11.07 18.67 -22.08
C VAL A 90 11.54 19.07 -20.68
N LYS A 91 10.70 18.81 -19.67
CA LYS A 91 10.98 18.99 -18.23
C LYS A 91 10.89 17.64 -17.51
N PRO A 92 11.47 17.49 -16.31
CA PRO A 92 11.27 16.28 -15.51
C PRO A 92 9.78 15.99 -15.29
N LEU A 93 9.40 14.73 -15.44
CA LEU A 93 8.08 14.23 -15.07
C LEU A 93 7.90 14.35 -13.54
N HIS A 94 6.69 14.66 -13.11
CA HIS A 94 6.24 14.49 -11.74
C HIS A 94 4.98 13.63 -11.77
N LEU A 95 5.11 12.37 -11.38
CA LEU A 95 4.03 11.40 -11.38
C LEU A 95 3.81 10.91 -9.96
N ILE A 96 2.56 10.91 -9.51
CA ILE A 96 2.15 10.12 -8.34
C ILE A 96 1.35 8.95 -8.87
N VAL A 97 1.71 7.74 -8.46
CA VAL A 97 1.03 6.52 -8.87
C VAL A 97 0.50 5.81 -7.64
N PHE A 98 -0.74 5.32 -7.75
CA PHE A 98 -1.41 4.46 -6.78
C PHE A 98 -1.71 3.13 -7.46
N ALA A 99 -1.49 2.04 -6.75
CA ALA A 99 -1.66 0.69 -7.27
C ALA A 99 -3.10 0.15 -7.18
N ASP A 100 -4.01 0.99 -6.71
CA ASP A 100 -5.45 0.76 -6.63
C ASP A 100 -6.17 2.12 -6.66
N SER A 101 -7.25 2.23 -7.41
CA SER A 101 -8.05 3.46 -7.49
C SER A 101 -8.90 3.68 -6.24
N ASP A 102 -9.33 2.60 -5.59
CA ASP A 102 -10.25 2.69 -4.46
C ASP A 102 -9.60 3.34 -3.24
N MET A 103 -8.27 3.31 -3.16
CA MET A 103 -7.47 4.05 -2.18
C MET A 103 -7.68 5.57 -2.19
N LEU A 104 -8.17 6.13 -3.29
CA LEU A 104 -8.46 7.55 -3.42
C LEU A 104 -9.91 7.88 -3.07
N ALA A 105 -10.72 6.87 -2.78
CA ALA A 105 -12.12 7.05 -2.45
C ALA A 105 -12.32 7.44 -0.98
N ASP A 106 -13.32 8.29 -0.75
CA ASP A 106 -13.63 8.93 0.53
C ASP A 106 -14.04 7.93 1.63
N PHE A 107 -14.61 6.79 1.26
CA PHE A 107 -15.08 5.77 2.22
C PHE A 107 -13.93 5.06 2.98
N LEU A 108 -12.68 5.18 2.51
CA LEU A 108 -11.50 4.62 3.18
C LEU A 108 -10.84 5.63 4.15
N TRP A 109 -11.33 6.85 4.24
CA TRP A 109 -10.80 7.83 5.19
C TRP A 109 -11.27 7.49 6.60
N VAL A 110 -10.32 7.49 7.54
CA VAL A 110 -10.62 7.21 8.96
C VAL A 110 -11.54 8.31 9.49
N HIS A 111 -12.79 7.94 9.71
CA HIS A 111 -13.72 8.74 10.49
C HIS A 111 -13.41 8.47 11.97
N HIS A 112 -12.82 9.45 12.65
CA HIS A 112 -12.72 9.40 14.10
C HIS A 112 -14.12 9.54 14.69
N LEU A 113 -14.80 8.41 14.92
CA LEU A 113 -16.05 8.42 15.69
C LEU A 113 -15.68 8.66 17.16
N ASN A 114 -15.74 9.91 17.58
CA ASN A 114 -15.61 10.28 18.99
C ASN A 114 -16.88 9.87 19.73
N LEU A 115 -16.88 8.71 20.39
CA LEU A 115 -17.85 8.42 21.44
C LEU A 115 -17.30 9.02 22.74
N PHE A 116 -17.97 10.03 23.28
CA PHE A 116 -17.61 10.66 24.56
C PHE A 116 -16.16 11.17 24.69
N GLY A 117 -15.55 11.63 23.59
CA GLY A 117 -14.25 12.31 23.62
C GLY A 117 -13.03 11.42 23.90
N GLN A 118 -13.13 10.11 23.67
CA GLN A 118 -11.99 9.18 23.77
C GLN A 118 -11.82 8.42 22.44
N PRO A 119 -10.62 8.45 21.80
CA PRO A 119 -10.36 7.62 20.63
C PRO A 119 -10.28 6.15 21.06
N LEU A 120 -11.13 5.29 20.47
CA LEU A 120 -11.04 3.84 20.65
C LEU A 120 -9.79 3.30 19.94
N GLY A 121 -8.71 3.07 20.68
CA GLY A 121 -7.56 2.30 20.19
C GLY A 121 -7.89 0.80 20.14
N PRO A 122 -7.32 0.03 19.17
CA PRO A 122 -7.56 -1.40 19.10
C PRO A 122 -6.80 -2.09 20.25
N GLY A 123 -7.52 -2.41 21.32
CA GLY A 123 -6.93 -2.98 22.52
C GLY A 123 -7.94 -3.35 23.59
N MET A 124 -9.02 -4.04 23.22
CA MET A 124 -9.92 -4.66 24.19
C MET A 124 -9.91 -6.18 23.98
N GLY A 125 -9.08 -6.86 24.77
CA GLY A 125 -8.97 -8.32 24.76
C GLY A 125 -7.86 -8.84 25.67
N GLY A 126 -7.80 -8.40 26.92
CA GLY A 126 -6.73 -8.76 27.85
C GLY A 126 -7.21 -8.77 29.30
N GLN A 127 -8.22 -9.59 29.56
CA GLN A 127 -8.85 -9.78 30.86
C GLN A 127 -7.85 -10.43 31.84
N ARG A 128 -7.13 -9.63 32.64
CA ARG A 128 -6.40 -10.13 33.81
C ARG A 128 -7.32 -10.08 35.03
N ARG A 129 -8.04 -11.17 35.28
CA ARG A 129 -8.65 -11.47 36.58
C ARG A 129 -7.80 -12.49 37.35
N ARG A 130 -7.54 -12.14 38.60
CA ARG A 130 -7.15 -12.96 39.77
C ARG A 130 -5.66 -13.36 39.84
N GLY A 131 -4.99 -13.31 40.99
CA GLY A 131 -5.49 -13.09 42.35
C GLY A 131 -4.36 -13.01 43.39
N ALA A 132 -4.78 -12.70 44.62
CA ALA A 132 -4.15 -13.03 45.90
C ALA A 132 -2.67 -12.67 46.14
N GLU A 133 -2.44 -11.51 46.76
CA GLU A 133 -1.34 -11.37 47.73
C GLU A 133 -1.69 -10.30 48.79
N ARG A 134 -2.67 -10.62 49.64
CA ARG A 134 -2.73 -10.10 51.01
C ARG A 134 -2.36 -11.25 51.93
N ALA A 135 -1.54 -10.93 52.94
CA ALA A 135 -0.99 -11.80 53.96
C ALA A 135 0.33 -12.51 53.59
N ARG A 136 1.45 -11.80 53.76
CA ARG A 136 2.69 -12.25 54.42
C ARG A 136 3.75 -11.15 54.38
N GLN A 137 3.67 -10.20 55.31
CA GLN A 137 4.84 -9.48 55.86
C GLN A 137 4.39 -8.62 57.05
N HIS A 138 3.77 -9.27 58.03
CA HIS A 138 3.91 -8.86 59.44
C HIS A 138 4.48 -10.07 60.17
N GLY A 139 5.73 -9.96 60.60
CA GLY A 139 6.40 -10.95 61.44
C GLY A 139 7.71 -11.50 60.86
N ARG A 140 8.81 -10.77 61.07
CA ARG A 140 10.02 -11.24 61.77
C ARG A 140 11.17 -10.24 61.65
N GLU A 141 11.63 -9.78 62.81
CA GLU A 141 13.03 -9.52 63.20
C GLU A 141 13.75 -8.34 62.50
N ARG A 142 14.30 -7.32 63.15
CA ARG A 142 14.70 -7.04 64.54
C ARG A 142 14.60 -5.55 64.83
#